data_AF-A0A9C8ZTE8-F1
#
_entry.id   AF-A0A9C8ZTE8-F1
#
_cell.length_a   1.000
_cell.length_b   1.000
_cell.length_c   1.000
_cell.angle_alpha   90.00
_cell.angle_beta   90.00
_cell.angle_gamma   90.00
#
_symmetry.space_group_name_H-M   'P 1'
#
loop_
_entity.id
_entity.type
_entity.pdbx_description
1 polymer ?
#
loop_
_entity_poly.entity_id
_entity_poly.type
_entity_poly.pdbx_seq_one_letter_code
_entity_poly.pdbx_strand_id
1 'polypeptide(L)'
;MTNQAETSSPSSATVNDNDLERIAELASLVAAAQDALTDDMVNRLAAAFSEGIMLLDRLTRNEGLMSLLQVLDTPEIQQLLIGLTDGLTQMSREFATTPPSKGGLVGMMRLASEPGTQEGLKSLSLLGKYMSESIRELHRRGG
;
A
#
# COMPACT_ATOMS: atom_id res chain seq x y z
N MET A 1 8.83 68.62 -60.66
CA MET A 1 9.22 68.65 -59.23
C MET A 1 7.92 68.51 -58.44
N THR A 2 7.41 67.28 -58.23
CA THR A 2 7.67 66.41 -57.08
C THR A 2 7.53 67.14 -55.74
N ASN A 3 6.51 66.78 -54.96
CA ASN A 3 6.76 65.97 -53.77
C ASN A 3 5.46 65.33 -53.25
N GLN A 4 5.45 64.01 -53.34
CA GLN A 4 4.65 63.11 -52.53
C GLN A 4 5.13 63.24 -51.08
N ALA A 5 4.21 63.36 -50.14
CA ALA A 5 4.47 63.03 -48.74
C ALA A 5 3.52 61.88 -48.41
N GLU A 6 4.00 60.68 -48.69
CA GLU A 6 3.52 59.46 -48.05
C GLU A 6 3.78 59.61 -46.55
N THR A 7 2.72 59.80 -45.77
CA THR A 7 2.74 59.44 -44.35
C THR A 7 1.71 58.35 -44.17
N SER A 8 2.16 57.14 -44.45
CA SER A 8 1.54 55.89 -44.04
C SER A 8 1.46 55.88 -42.52
N SER A 9 0.32 56.30 -41.97
CA SER A 9 0.01 56.07 -40.55
C SER A 9 0.05 54.55 -40.29
N PRO A 10 0.60 54.11 -39.15
CA PRO A 10 0.66 52.69 -38.84
C PRO A 10 -0.78 52.18 -38.75
N SER A 11 -1.07 51.09 -39.46
CA SER A 11 -2.29 50.32 -39.29
C SER A 11 -2.37 49.94 -37.82
N SER A 12 -3.09 50.73 -37.03
CA SER A 12 -3.43 50.39 -35.67
C SER A 12 -4.32 49.18 -35.81
N ALA A 13 -3.78 48.00 -35.50
CA ALA A 13 -4.51 46.76 -35.51
C ALA A 13 -5.83 47.00 -34.78
N THR A 14 -6.92 47.07 -35.55
CA THR A 14 -8.27 47.16 -34.99
C THR A 14 -8.49 45.83 -34.30
N VAL A 15 -8.25 45.81 -32.99
CA VAL A 15 -8.67 44.69 -32.15
C VAL A 15 -10.17 44.61 -32.34
N ASN A 16 -10.64 43.58 -33.04
CA ASN A 16 -12.06 43.43 -33.31
C ASN A 16 -12.77 43.25 -31.97
N ASP A 17 -13.86 44.00 -31.74
CA ASP A 17 -14.68 43.88 -30.53
C ASP A 17 -15.14 42.42 -30.30
N ASN A 18 -15.30 41.65 -31.38
CA ASN A 18 -15.62 40.23 -31.34
C ASN A 18 -14.53 39.35 -30.69
N ASP A 19 -13.25 39.69 -30.88
CA ASP A 19 -12.13 38.95 -30.30
C ASP A 19 -12.00 39.28 -28.80
N LEU A 20 -12.26 40.53 -28.41
CA LEU A 20 -12.33 40.94 -27.01
C LEU A 20 -13.46 40.22 -26.26
N GLU A 21 -14.63 40.08 -26.88
CA GLU A 21 -15.79 39.41 -26.28
C GLU A 21 -15.56 37.90 -26.12
N ARG A 22 -14.96 37.24 -27.12
CA ARG A 22 -14.56 35.82 -27.01
C ARG A 22 -13.51 35.58 -25.93
N ILE A 23 -12.55 36.48 -25.78
CA ILE A 23 -11.54 36.38 -24.71
C ILE A 23 -12.18 36.60 -23.33
N ALA A 24 -13.16 37.51 -23.21
CA ALA A 24 -13.89 37.73 -21.98
C ALA A 24 -14.76 36.52 -21.59
N GLU A 25 -15.44 35.89 -22.55
CA GLU A 25 -16.19 34.65 -22.32
C GLU A 25 -15.27 33.50 -21.90
N LEU A 26 -14.11 33.35 -22.54
CA LEU A 26 -13.14 32.31 -22.24
C LEU A 26 -12.48 32.54 -20.88
N ALA A 27 -12.19 33.80 -20.52
CA ALA A 27 -11.70 34.16 -19.19
C ALA A 27 -12.75 33.89 -18.10
N SER A 28 -14.03 34.17 -18.36
CA SER A 28 -15.14 33.87 -17.45
C SER A 28 -15.33 32.36 -17.26
N LEU A 29 -15.24 31.58 -18.34
CA LEU A 29 -15.30 30.12 -18.30
C LEU A 29 -14.11 29.52 -17.54
N VAL A 30 -12.90 30.02 -17.77
CA VAL A 30 -11.69 29.59 -17.05
C VAL A 30 -11.76 29.98 -15.58
N ALA A 31 -12.28 31.16 -15.25
CA ALA A 31 -12.49 31.60 -13.87
C ALA A 31 -13.51 30.72 -13.16
N ALA A 32 -14.66 30.43 -13.78
CA ALA A 32 -15.68 29.54 -13.23
C ALA A 32 -15.18 28.09 -13.10
N ALA A 33 -14.38 27.61 -14.05
CA ALA A 33 -13.74 26.29 -13.98
C ALA A 33 -12.68 26.23 -12.87
N GLN A 34 -11.88 27.29 -12.68
CA GLN A 34 -10.94 27.39 -11.57
C GLN A 34 -11.66 27.43 -10.22
N ASP A 35 -12.72 28.21 -10.10
CA ASP A 35 -13.49 28.36 -8.87
C ASP A 35 -14.14 27.02 -8.46
N ALA A 36 -14.78 26.33 -9.42
CA ALA A 36 -15.37 25.01 -9.22
C ALA A 36 -14.33 23.91 -8.89
N LEU A 37 -13.14 23.97 -9.50
CA LEU A 37 -12.04 23.05 -9.21
C LEU A 37 -11.26 23.41 -7.94
N THR A 38 -11.46 24.59 -7.38
CA THR A 38 -10.74 25.03 -6.19
C THR A 38 -11.62 24.82 -4.97
N ASP A 39 -12.83 25.37 -4.90
CA ASP A 39 -13.56 25.36 -3.63
C ASP A 39 -14.21 24.01 -3.31
N ASP A 40 -14.94 23.41 -4.26
CA ASP A 40 -15.59 22.10 -4.02
C ASP A 40 -14.56 20.97 -3.89
N MET A 41 -13.54 20.97 -4.75
CA MET A 41 -12.49 19.94 -4.71
C MET A 41 -11.57 20.11 -3.51
N VAL A 42 -11.19 21.34 -3.12
CA VAL A 42 -10.42 21.56 -1.88
C VAL A 42 -11.26 21.20 -0.67
N ASN A 43 -12.56 21.50 -0.65
CA ASN A 43 -13.44 21.10 0.45
C ASN A 43 -13.55 19.57 0.56
N ARG A 44 -13.73 18.86 -0.56
CA ARG A 44 -13.77 17.39 -0.58
C ARG A 44 -12.42 16.76 -0.25
N LEU A 45 -11.32 17.36 -0.69
CA LEU A 45 -9.96 16.93 -0.35
C LEU A 45 -9.67 17.15 1.13
N ALA A 46 -10.03 18.32 1.68
CA ALA A 46 -9.91 18.63 3.09
C ALA A 46 -10.76 17.69 3.95
N ALA A 47 -11.97 17.35 3.50
CA ALA A 47 -12.82 16.35 4.15
C ALA A 47 -12.16 14.96 4.12
N ALA A 48 -11.64 14.51 2.97
CA ALA A 48 -10.94 13.24 2.83
C ALA A 48 -9.67 13.17 3.69
N PHE A 49 -8.91 14.26 3.77
CA PHE A 49 -7.74 14.35 4.66
C PHE A 49 -8.14 14.35 6.13
N SER A 50 -9.20 15.07 6.50
CA SER A 50 -9.71 15.07 7.88
C SER A 50 -10.15 13.68 8.30
N GLU A 51 -10.84 12.97 7.41
CA GLU A 51 -11.27 11.59 7.63
C GLU A 51 -10.06 10.63 7.67
N GLY A 52 -9.07 10.82 6.79
CA GLY A 52 -7.81 10.06 6.79
C GLY A 52 -7.00 10.25 8.08
N ILE A 53 -6.90 11.48 8.59
CA ILE A 53 -6.24 11.80 9.86
C ILE A 53 -7.00 11.17 11.02
N MET A 54 -8.34 11.19 11.00
CA MET A 54 -9.15 10.54 12.02
C MET A 54 -8.99 9.01 12.00
N LEU A 55 -8.91 8.40 10.83
CA LEU A 55 -8.61 6.97 10.70
C LEU A 55 -7.20 6.64 11.20
N LEU A 56 -6.23 7.50 10.91
CA LEU A 56 -4.86 7.36 11.41
C LEU A 56 -4.81 7.49 12.94
N ASP A 57 -5.49 8.47 13.54
CA ASP A 57 -5.58 8.60 15.01
C ASP A 57 -6.23 7.37 15.65
N ARG A 58 -7.31 6.85 15.05
CA ARG A 58 -7.95 5.59 15.52
C ARG A 58 -7.03 4.38 15.39
N LEU A 59 -6.23 4.31 14.32
CA LEU A 59 -5.26 3.26 14.09
C LEU A 59 -4.12 3.34 15.12
N THR A 60 -3.60 4.54 15.38
CA THR A 60 -2.55 4.79 16.38
C THR A 60 -3.03 4.54 17.80
N ARG A 61 -4.30 4.85 18.11
CA ARG A 61 -4.93 4.52 19.39
C ARG A 61 -5.33 3.06 19.54
N ASN A 62 -5.20 2.26 18.47
CA ASN A 62 -5.43 0.83 18.57
C ASN A 62 -4.18 0.18 19.18
N GLU A 63 -4.22 0.00 20.50
CA GLU A 63 -3.15 -0.63 21.29
C GLU A 63 -2.74 -1.99 20.75
N GLY A 64 -3.68 -2.77 20.19
CA GLY A 64 -3.40 -4.08 19.62
C GLY A 64 -2.55 -3.99 18.35
N LEU A 65 -2.88 -3.09 17.42
CA LEU A 65 -2.08 -2.90 16.21
C LEU A 65 -0.73 -2.24 16.50
N MET A 66 -0.68 -1.27 17.41
CA MET A 66 0.58 -0.65 17.80
C MET A 66 1.50 -1.64 18.52
N SER A 67 0.94 -2.48 19.40
CA SER A 67 1.68 -3.55 20.06
C SER A 67 2.19 -4.58 19.06
N LEU A 68 1.38 -4.98 18.08
CA LEU A 68 1.81 -5.87 17.01
C LEU A 68 2.98 -5.27 16.23
N LEU A 69 2.91 -3.99 15.86
CA LEU A 69 3.99 -3.32 15.14
C LEU A 69 5.29 -3.28 15.95
N GLN A 70 5.21 -3.00 17.25
CA GLN A 70 6.38 -3.04 18.14
C GLN A 70 6.99 -4.44 18.25
N VAL A 71 6.14 -5.48 18.34
CA VAL A 71 6.60 -6.88 18.35
C VAL A 71 7.25 -7.23 16.99
N LEU A 72 6.70 -6.76 15.87
CA LEU A 72 7.30 -6.96 14.55
C LEU A 72 8.63 -6.22 14.37
N ASP A 73 8.83 -5.09 15.04
CA ASP A 73 10.07 -4.32 15.01
C ASP A 73 11.18 -4.96 15.87
N THR A 74 10.85 -5.97 16.67
CA THR A 74 11.82 -6.69 17.51
C THR A 74 12.73 -7.58 16.64
N PRO A 75 14.07 -7.53 16.80
CA PRO A 75 15.01 -8.21 15.90
C PRO A 75 14.80 -9.73 15.88
N GLU A 76 14.38 -10.34 16.98
CA GLU A 76 14.07 -11.76 17.06
C GLU A 76 12.90 -12.15 16.14
N ILE A 77 11.85 -11.32 16.07
CA ILE A 77 10.68 -11.55 15.22
C ILE A 77 11.00 -11.30 13.76
N GLN A 78 11.80 -10.26 13.46
CA GLN A 78 12.29 -10.03 12.10
C GLN A 78 13.10 -11.22 11.60
N GLN A 79 14.03 -11.75 12.40
CA GLN A 79 14.82 -12.93 12.06
C GLN A 79 13.95 -14.18 11.86
N LEU A 80 12.94 -14.38 12.70
CA LEU A 80 11.99 -15.47 12.54
C LEU A 80 11.22 -15.37 11.23
N LEU A 81 10.72 -14.19 10.87
CA LEU A 81 9.98 -13.96 9.62
C LEU A 81 10.84 -14.15 8.39
N ILE A 82 12.09 -13.67 8.43
CA ILE A 82 13.08 -13.90 7.36
C ILE A 82 13.34 -15.40 7.24
N GLY A 83 13.67 -16.09 8.33
CA GLY A 83 13.95 -17.53 8.33
C GLY A 83 12.77 -18.37 7.83
N LEU A 84 11.54 -17.99 8.19
CA LEU A 84 10.33 -18.65 7.70
C LEU A 84 10.16 -18.47 6.19
N THR A 85 10.39 -17.25 5.69
CA THR A 85 10.28 -16.92 4.28
C THR A 85 11.36 -17.62 3.45
N ASP A 86 12.59 -17.63 3.95
CA ASP A 86 13.71 -18.35 3.34
C ASP A 86 13.45 -19.85 3.32
N GLY A 87 12.96 -20.42 4.42
CA GLY A 87 12.59 -21.83 4.52
C GLY A 87 11.49 -22.21 3.53
N LEU A 88 10.43 -21.40 3.43
CA LEU A 88 9.35 -21.62 2.47
C LEU A 88 9.82 -21.49 1.01
N THR A 89 10.70 -20.53 0.74
CA THR A 89 11.31 -20.33 -0.58
C THR A 89 12.18 -21.52 -0.97
N GLN A 90 12.99 -22.03 -0.06
CA GLN A 90 13.81 -23.22 -0.27
C GLN A 90 12.96 -24.47 -0.49
N MET A 91 11.95 -24.68 0.36
CA MET A 91 10.98 -25.77 0.22
C MET A 91 10.30 -25.74 -1.16
N SER A 92 9.84 -24.57 -1.59
CA SER A 92 9.22 -24.37 -2.91
C SER A 92 10.17 -24.72 -4.05
N ARG A 93 11.43 -24.27 -3.97
CA ARG A 93 12.47 -24.61 -4.96
C ARG A 93 12.74 -26.10 -5.00
N GLU A 94 12.88 -26.74 -3.84
CA GLU A 94 13.16 -28.17 -3.73
C GLU A 94 12.03 -29.02 -4.32
N PHE A 95 10.77 -28.65 -4.08
CA PHE A 95 9.62 -29.31 -4.73
C PHE A 95 9.59 -29.10 -6.24
N ALA A 96 10.02 -27.93 -6.73
CA ALA A 96 10.06 -27.64 -8.16
C ALA A 96 11.18 -28.40 -8.89
N THR A 97 12.29 -28.70 -8.20
CA THR A 97 13.47 -29.33 -8.82
C THR A 97 13.61 -30.82 -8.54
N THR A 98 12.92 -31.37 -7.56
CA THR A 98 13.06 -32.78 -7.15
C THR A 98 11.95 -33.64 -7.77
N PRO A 99 12.27 -34.80 -8.37
CA PRO A 99 11.24 -35.71 -8.88
C PRO A 99 10.33 -36.18 -7.73
N PRO A 100 9.03 -36.44 -8.00
CA PRO A 100 8.09 -36.86 -6.98
C PRO A 100 8.59 -38.09 -6.21
N SER A 101 8.42 -38.07 -4.90
CA SER A 101 8.85 -39.15 -4.03
C SER A 101 8.28 -40.49 -4.49
N LYS A 102 9.13 -41.53 -4.55
CA LYS A 102 8.76 -42.86 -5.07
C LYS A 102 7.65 -43.59 -4.30
N GLY A 103 7.21 -43.04 -3.16
CA GLY A 103 6.11 -43.56 -2.36
C GLY A 103 6.37 -44.93 -1.72
N GLY A 104 5.37 -45.47 -1.01
CA GLY A 104 5.39 -46.80 -0.41
C GLY A 104 5.69 -46.83 1.09
N LEU A 105 5.36 -47.97 1.75
CA LEU A 105 5.53 -48.16 3.19
C LEU A 105 7.00 -47.97 3.65
N VAL A 106 7.95 -48.41 2.82
CA VAL A 106 9.39 -48.23 3.08
C VAL A 106 9.78 -46.76 2.99
N GLY A 107 9.23 -46.00 2.04
CA GLY A 107 9.49 -44.55 1.91
C GLY A 107 8.95 -43.76 3.10
N MET A 108 7.74 -44.10 3.57
CA MET A 108 7.16 -43.50 4.77
C MET A 108 7.97 -43.81 6.03
N MET A 109 8.40 -45.08 6.21
CA MET A 109 9.24 -45.48 7.34
C MET A 109 10.57 -44.73 7.33
N ARG A 110 11.16 -44.54 6.14
CA ARG A 110 12.42 -43.81 5.98
C ARG A 110 12.25 -42.34 6.32
N LEU A 111 11.24 -41.67 5.77
CA LEU A 111 10.93 -40.27 6.06
C LEU A 111 10.68 -40.03 7.56
N ALA A 112 9.92 -40.92 8.21
CA ALA A 112 9.66 -40.83 9.65
C ALA A 112 10.93 -41.08 10.51
N SER A 113 11.90 -41.82 9.97
CA SER A 113 13.18 -42.09 10.63
C SER A 113 14.22 -40.99 10.39
N GLU A 114 13.94 -40.01 9.52
CA GLU A 114 14.83 -38.88 9.29
C GLU A 114 14.83 -37.95 10.52
N PRO A 115 16.02 -37.61 11.07
CA PRO A 115 16.11 -36.71 12.22
C PRO A 115 15.41 -35.37 11.99
N GLY A 116 15.53 -34.79 10.79
CA GLY A 116 14.89 -33.52 10.44
C GLY A 116 13.35 -33.59 10.47
N THR A 117 12.75 -34.70 10.04
CA THR A 117 11.29 -34.92 10.14
C THR A 117 10.85 -35.00 11.60
N GLN A 118 11.62 -35.69 12.44
CA GLN A 118 11.31 -35.81 13.87
C GLN A 118 11.43 -34.46 14.59
N GLU A 119 12.48 -33.70 14.30
CA GLU A 119 12.69 -32.35 14.85
C GLU A 119 11.62 -31.36 14.39
N GLY A 120 11.21 -31.42 13.12
CA GLY A 120 10.11 -30.62 12.59
C GLY A 120 8.79 -30.92 13.30
N LEU A 121 8.45 -32.20 13.46
CA LEU A 121 7.25 -32.63 14.19
C LEU A 121 7.28 -32.19 15.66
N LYS A 122 8.43 -32.32 16.33
CA LYS A 122 8.61 -31.85 17.70
C LYS A 122 8.43 -30.33 17.82
N SER A 123 8.99 -29.58 16.87
CA SER A 123 8.89 -28.11 16.83
C SER A 123 7.44 -27.66 16.66
N LEU A 124 6.71 -28.27 15.72
CA LEU A 124 5.30 -28.00 15.49
C LEU A 124 4.44 -28.35 16.72
N SER A 125 4.75 -29.49 17.38
CA SER A 125 4.07 -29.91 18.60
C SER A 125 4.26 -28.92 19.75
N LEU A 126 5.48 -28.45 19.97
CA LEU A 126 5.79 -27.45 21.00
C LEU A 126 5.10 -26.11 20.71
N LEU A 127 5.14 -25.63 19.47
CA LEU A 127 4.45 -24.42 19.05
C LEU A 127 2.95 -24.51 19.32
N GLY A 128 2.31 -25.62 18.91
CA GLY A 128 0.88 -25.84 19.13
C GLY A 128 0.51 -25.90 20.61
N LYS A 129 1.35 -26.51 21.45
CA LYS A 129 1.15 -26.56 22.91
C LYS A 129 1.08 -25.16 23.51
N TYR A 130 2.09 -24.32 23.27
CA TYR A 130 2.15 -22.97 23.85
C TYR A 130 1.05 -22.06 23.30
N MET A 131 0.69 -22.20 22.03
CA MET A 131 -0.42 -21.45 21.44
C MET A 131 -1.76 -21.83 22.06
N SER A 132 -2.01 -23.13 22.25
CA SER A 132 -3.25 -23.60 22.89
C SER A 132 -3.35 -23.13 24.35
N GLU A 133 -2.24 -23.15 25.08
CA GLU A 133 -2.17 -22.66 26.46
C GLU A 133 -2.45 -21.16 26.56
N SER A 134 -1.86 -20.36 25.68
CA SER A 134 -2.12 -18.92 25.57
C SER A 134 -3.59 -18.60 25.28
N ILE A 135 -4.21 -19.31 24.31
CA ILE A 135 -5.62 -19.11 23.96
C ILE A 135 -6.56 -19.52 25.09
N ARG A 136 -6.23 -20.58 25.84
CA ARG A 136 -7.01 -20.98 27.02
C ARG A 136 -6.93 -19.94 28.13
N GLU A 137 -5.75 -19.36 28.34
CA GLU A 137 -5.55 -18.31 29.34
C GLU A 137 -6.31 -17.03 28.98
N LEU A 138 -6.36 -16.66 27.69
CA LEU A 138 -7.16 -15.53 27.22
C LEU A 138 -8.66 -15.72 27.53
N HIS A 139 -9.21 -16.90 27.26
CA HIS A 139 -10.61 -17.21 27.59
C HIS A 139 -10.87 -17.22 29.10
N ARG A 140 -9.89 -17.62 29.91
CA ARG A 140 -9.99 -17.61 31.38
C ARG A 140 -9.97 -16.20 31.97
N ARG A 141 -9.27 -15.25 31.34
CA ARG A 141 -9.18 -13.85 31.78
C ARG A 141 -10.28 -12.95 31.20
N GLY A 142 -10.90 -13.37 30.09
CA GLY A 142 -11.99 -12.65 29.41
C GLY A 142 -13.40 -13.09 29.82
N GLY A 143 -13.54 -13.88 30.89
CA GLY A 143 -14.82 -14.28 31.49
C GLY A 143 -15.02 -13.69 32.89
#